data_AF-A0A246KYF0-F1
#
_entry.id   AF-A0A246KYF0-F1
#
_cell.length_a   1.000
_cell.length_b   1.000
_cell.length_c   1.000
_cell.angle_alpha   90.00
_cell.angle_beta   90.00
_cell.angle_gamma   90.00
#
_symmetry.space_group_name_H-M   'P 1'
#
loop_
_entity.id
_entity.type
_entity.pdbx_description
1 polymer ?
#
loop_
_entity_poly.entity_id
_entity_poly.type
_entity_poly.pdbx_seq_one_letter_code
_entity_poly.pdbx_strand_id
1 'polypeptide(L)'
;MVAIELPQRCGLASILTRRAHAPSRAERNALVFRARYGGQGEDESTLRAIGEVHGITRERIRQIVSRQLSFLGNTPLEAACFEALVEACAGLGPVSVQEAEQQLRPLLGGTLTLQGASDYGREILGRPLPVQIVQISEADPMVLAGHLPEWLPLDMTQSRAAIRHSGAAQLNLVWALTMRQLGGWVKTRQAVVMVESVGSEGTP
;
A
#
# COMPACT_ATOMS: atom_id res chain seq x y z
N MET A 1 0.38 24.52 -11.90
CA MET A 1 -0.07 23.15 -11.57
C MET A 1 0.38 22.88 -10.14
N VAL A 2 -0.56 22.78 -9.19
CA VAL A 2 -0.24 22.70 -7.75
C VAL A 2 -0.06 21.23 -7.39
N ALA A 3 1.16 20.80 -7.07
CA ALA A 3 1.43 19.45 -6.58
C ALA A 3 0.66 19.22 -5.26
N ILE A 4 -0.03 18.09 -5.18
CA ILE A 4 -1.00 17.79 -4.13
C ILE A 4 -0.31 16.92 -3.08
N GLU A 5 0.13 17.52 -1.97
CA GLU A 5 0.72 16.76 -0.86
C GLU A 5 -0.36 16.36 0.15
N LEU A 6 -0.87 15.13 0.00
CA LEU A 6 -1.99 14.55 0.76
C LEU A 6 -1.95 14.79 2.29
N PRO A 7 -0.81 14.64 3.00
CA PRO A 7 -0.74 14.94 4.44
C PRO A 7 -0.20 16.33 4.80
N GLN A 8 0.47 17.05 3.88
CA GLN A 8 1.10 18.34 4.20
C GLN A 8 0.11 19.52 4.10
N ARG A 9 -0.82 19.51 3.13
CA ARG A 9 -1.84 20.58 3.01
C ARG A 9 -2.98 20.47 4.01
N CYS A 10 -3.35 19.26 4.42
CA CYS A 10 -4.51 19.07 5.30
C CYS A 10 -4.30 19.58 6.74
N GLY A 11 -3.08 19.98 7.13
CA GLY A 11 -2.77 20.38 8.52
C GLY A 11 -3.05 19.27 9.55
N LEU A 12 -3.39 18.07 9.07
CA LEU A 12 -4.04 17.02 9.83
C LEU A 12 -3.12 16.45 10.90
N ALA A 13 -1.85 16.25 10.56
CA ALA A 13 -0.83 15.88 11.53
C ALA A 13 -0.78 16.88 12.70
N SER A 14 -0.77 18.18 12.40
CA SER A 14 -0.72 19.23 13.43
C SER A 14 -2.02 19.33 14.24
N ILE A 15 -3.18 19.17 13.60
CA ILE A 15 -4.51 19.19 14.25
C ILE A 15 -4.66 17.99 15.18
N LEU A 16 -4.40 16.77 14.69
CA LEU A 16 -4.49 15.55 15.48
C LEU A 16 -3.52 15.57 16.64
N THR A 17 -2.30 16.06 16.42
CA THR A 17 -1.31 16.06 17.49
C THR A 17 -1.62 17.07 18.58
N ARG A 18 -2.11 18.27 18.23
CA ARG A 18 -2.58 19.25 19.21
C ARG A 18 -3.75 18.74 20.06
N ARG A 19 -4.63 17.91 19.48
CA ARG A 19 -5.74 17.27 20.20
C ARG A 19 -5.29 16.09 21.06
N ALA A 20 -4.32 15.31 20.57
CA ALA A 20 -3.88 14.07 21.20
C ALA A 20 -2.83 14.26 22.30
N HIS A 21 -2.05 15.36 22.26
CA HIS A 21 -0.86 15.53 23.08
C HIS A 21 -0.70 16.95 23.61
N ALA A 22 0.06 17.08 24.71
CA ALA A 22 0.45 18.36 25.27
C ALA A 22 1.23 19.22 24.24
N PRO A 23 1.10 20.55 24.26
CA PRO A 23 1.72 21.46 23.28
C PRO A 23 3.24 21.26 23.14
N SER A 24 3.92 20.97 24.24
CA SER A 24 5.38 20.76 24.30
C SER A 24 5.87 19.53 23.52
N ARG A 25 4.98 18.60 23.16
CA ARG A 25 5.30 17.40 22.36
C ARG A 25 4.55 17.38 21.03
N ALA A 26 3.70 18.36 20.78
CA ALA A 26 2.79 18.35 19.64
C ALA A 26 3.50 18.55 18.30
N GLU A 27 4.60 19.29 18.28
CA GLU A 27 5.37 19.49 17.06
C GLU A 27 6.16 18.23 16.68
N ARG A 28 6.92 17.67 17.62
CA ARG A 28 7.67 16.43 17.41
C ARG A 28 6.76 15.25 17.05
N ASN A 29 5.62 15.10 17.71
CA ASN A 29 4.70 14.01 17.42
C ASN A 29 3.98 14.21 16.06
N ALA A 30 3.79 15.45 15.62
CA ALA A 30 3.29 15.73 14.26
C ALA A 30 4.33 15.37 13.20
N LEU A 31 5.62 15.61 13.47
CA LEU A 31 6.72 15.16 12.62
C LEU A 31 6.78 13.63 12.53
N VAL A 32 6.63 12.92 13.65
CA VAL A 32 6.57 11.44 13.66
C VAL A 32 5.39 10.92 12.82
N PHE A 33 4.23 11.56 12.92
CA PHE A 33 3.07 11.19 12.10
C PHE A 33 3.30 11.47 10.61
N ARG A 34 3.91 12.61 10.29
CA ARG A 34 4.31 12.95 8.91
C ARG A 34 5.39 12.01 8.38
N ALA A 35 6.35 11.59 9.18
CA ALA A 35 7.37 10.64 8.73
C ALA A 35 6.75 9.28 8.40
N ARG A 36 5.73 8.86 9.18
CA ARG A 36 5.03 7.59 8.93
C ARG A 36 4.16 7.60 7.67
N TYR A 37 3.46 8.69 7.38
CA TYR A 37 2.45 8.73 6.29
C TYR A 37 2.74 9.76 5.18
N GLY A 38 3.79 10.56 5.32
CA GLY A 38 4.08 11.75 4.51
C GLY A 38 5.28 11.63 3.59
N GLY A 39 5.81 10.41 3.43
CA GLY A 39 6.73 10.12 2.35
C GLY A 39 8.15 10.60 2.62
N GLN A 40 9.01 9.68 3.00
CA GLN A 40 10.46 9.85 2.88
C GLN A 40 11.05 8.62 2.16
N GLY A 41 10.23 7.86 1.42
CA GLY A 41 10.58 6.53 0.90
C GLY A 41 10.19 5.39 1.85
N GLU A 42 10.17 4.16 1.35
CA GLU A 42 9.86 2.97 2.17
C GLU A 42 10.84 2.83 3.35
N ASP A 43 12.14 3.01 3.13
CA ASP A 43 13.18 2.84 4.15
C ASP A 43 13.05 3.82 5.33
N GLU A 44 12.77 5.09 5.03
CA GLU A 44 12.65 6.15 6.04
C GLU A 44 11.26 6.20 6.70
N SER A 45 10.26 5.57 6.09
CA SER A 45 8.90 5.47 6.66
C SER A 45 8.74 4.30 7.65
N THR A 46 9.75 3.42 7.76
CA THR A 46 9.71 2.31 8.72
C THR A 46 9.73 2.82 10.17
N LEU A 47 8.98 2.14 11.05
CA LEU A 47 8.99 2.43 12.50
C LEU A 47 10.40 2.43 13.11
N ARG A 48 11.34 1.71 12.49
CA ARG A 48 12.74 1.66 12.92
C ARG A 48 13.48 2.93 12.52
N ALA A 49 13.45 3.31 11.24
CA ALA A 49 14.11 4.52 10.75
C ALA A 49 13.57 5.78 11.44
N ILE A 50 12.24 5.90 11.58
CA ILE A 50 11.60 7.00 12.33
C ILE A 50 12.09 7.03 13.79
N GLY A 51 12.27 5.85 14.39
CA GLY A 51 12.75 5.71 15.76
C GLY A 51 14.20 6.17 15.94
N GLU A 52 15.05 5.85 14.97
CA GLU A 52 16.46 6.25 14.94
C GLU A 52 16.60 7.77 14.74
N VAL A 53 15.81 8.37 13.83
CA VAL A 53 15.81 9.83 13.58
C VAL A 53 15.32 10.65 14.77
N HIS A 54 14.27 10.18 15.45
CA HIS A 54 13.65 10.93 16.55
C HIS A 54 14.07 10.48 17.95
N GLY A 55 14.97 9.50 18.07
CA GLY A 55 15.45 8.95 19.35
C GLY A 55 14.33 8.30 20.18
N ILE A 56 13.39 7.61 19.52
CA ILE A 56 12.22 6.99 20.17
C ILE A 56 12.06 5.53 19.75
N THR A 57 11.52 4.71 20.64
CA THR A 57 11.32 3.29 20.34
C THR A 57 10.16 3.08 19.35
N ARG A 58 10.19 1.97 18.60
CA ARG A 58 9.10 1.55 17.69
C ARG A 58 7.75 1.53 18.40
N GLU A 59 7.72 1.03 19.63
CA GLU A 59 6.52 0.95 20.44
C GLU A 59 6.00 2.35 20.80
N ARG A 60 6.91 3.30 21.09
CA ARG A 60 6.51 4.67 21.36
C ARG A 60 5.89 5.35 20.13
N ILE A 61 6.41 5.07 18.94
CA ILE A 61 5.83 5.56 17.68
C ILE A 61 4.42 4.99 17.50
N ARG A 62 4.23 3.69 17.70
CA ARG A 62 2.90 3.06 17.65
C ARG A 62 1.91 3.72 18.60
N GLN A 63 2.31 4.00 19.84
CA GLN A 63 1.47 4.67 20.82
C GLN A 63 1.09 6.11 20.41
N ILE A 64 2.05 6.88 19.88
CA ILE A 64 1.80 8.25 19.40
C ILE A 64 0.77 8.22 18.27
N VAL A 65 1.01 7.37 17.28
CA VAL A 65 0.15 7.26 16.11
C VAL A 65 -1.23 6.76 16.51
N SER A 66 -1.34 5.67 17.27
CA SER A 66 -2.62 5.14 17.76
C SER A 66 -3.45 6.21 18.50
N ARG A 67 -2.79 7.02 19.34
CA ARG A 67 -3.46 8.13 20.03
C ARG A 67 -3.89 9.25 19.10
N GLN A 68 -3.15 9.55 18.03
CA GLN A 68 -3.59 10.52 17.02
C GLN A 68 -4.77 9.98 16.21
N LEU A 69 -4.73 8.68 15.83
CA LEU A 69 -5.79 8.02 15.08
C LEU A 69 -7.12 7.99 15.86
N SER A 70 -7.09 7.85 17.19
CA SER A 70 -8.33 7.88 17.99
C SER A 70 -9.10 9.20 17.92
N PHE A 71 -8.48 10.30 17.46
CA PHE A 71 -9.15 11.60 17.26
C PHE A 71 -9.60 11.84 15.81
N LEU A 72 -9.31 10.93 14.87
CA LEU A 72 -9.73 11.05 13.48
C LEU A 72 -11.24 10.98 13.30
N GLY A 73 -11.94 10.12 14.07
CA GLY A 73 -13.38 9.92 13.94
C GLY A 73 -14.24 11.18 14.09
N ASN A 74 -13.69 12.25 14.69
CA ASN A 74 -14.36 13.53 14.90
C ASN A 74 -13.80 14.67 14.03
N THR A 75 -12.99 14.36 13.01
CA THR A 75 -12.37 15.36 12.15
C THR A 75 -12.80 15.13 10.70
N PRO A 76 -13.53 16.07 10.07
CA PRO A 76 -13.85 15.94 8.65
C PRO A 76 -12.55 15.96 7.85
N LEU A 77 -12.35 14.92 7.04
CA LEU A 77 -11.17 14.74 6.21
C LEU A 77 -11.51 15.17 4.78
N GLU A 78 -10.76 16.14 4.24
CA GLU A 78 -10.86 16.46 2.82
C GLU A 78 -10.23 15.34 2.00
N ALA A 79 -11.08 14.43 1.52
CA ALA A 79 -10.65 13.26 0.75
C ALA A 79 -10.50 13.52 -0.76
N ALA A 80 -10.77 14.74 -1.25
CA ALA A 80 -10.79 15.04 -2.70
C ALA A 80 -9.47 14.67 -3.41
N CYS A 81 -8.34 14.91 -2.73
CA CYS A 81 -7.02 14.55 -3.25
C CYS A 81 -6.83 13.03 -3.33
N PHE A 82 -7.36 12.30 -2.34
CA PHE A 82 -7.29 10.84 -2.31
C PHE A 82 -8.22 10.24 -3.37
N GLU A 83 -9.39 10.82 -3.61
CA GLU A 83 -10.29 10.38 -4.69
C GLU A 83 -9.65 10.54 -6.06
N ALA A 84 -8.97 11.67 -6.31
CA ALA A 84 -8.22 11.87 -7.56
C ALA A 84 -7.10 10.82 -7.72
N LEU A 85 -6.44 10.44 -6.63
CA LEU A 85 -5.44 9.37 -6.64
C LEU A 85 -6.08 7.99 -6.90
N VAL A 86 -7.23 7.70 -6.30
CA VAL A 86 -8.01 6.47 -6.53
C VAL A 86 -8.40 6.35 -8.01
N GLU A 87 -8.89 7.42 -8.60
CA GLU A 87 -9.28 7.46 -10.02
C GLU A 87 -8.07 7.26 -10.94
N ALA A 88 -6.96 7.93 -10.67
CA ALA A 88 -5.72 7.75 -11.44
C ALA A 88 -5.16 6.32 -11.33
N CYS A 89 -5.21 5.74 -10.14
CA CYS A 89 -4.81 4.36 -9.89
C CYS A 89 -5.65 3.35 -10.70
N ALA A 90 -6.94 3.61 -10.91
CA ALA A 90 -7.82 2.73 -11.68
C ALA A 90 -7.47 2.68 -13.18
N GLY A 91 -6.78 3.70 -13.69
CA GLY A 91 -6.31 3.77 -15.08
C GLY A 91 -4.93 3.15 -15.32
N LEU A 92 -4.25 2.65 -14.29
CA LEU A 92 -2.94 2.02 -14.44
C LEU A 92 -3.06 0.62 -15.05
N GLY A 93 -2.24 0.34 -16.06
CA GLY A 93 -1.94 -1.03 -16.48
C GLY A 93 -0.95 -1.71 -15.52
N PRO A 94 -0.56 -2.98 -15.78
CA PRO A 94 0.55 -3.62 -15.10
C PRO A 94 1.85 -2.85 -15.39
N VAL A 95 2.40 -2.21 -14.37
CA VAL A 95 3.64 -1.41 -14.48
C VAL A 95 4.53 -1.64 -13.28
N SER A 96 5.82 -1.29 -13.38
CA SER A 96 6.68 -1.32 -12.19
C SER A 96 6.21 -0.32 -11.13
N VAL A 97 6.52 -0.56 -9.85
CA VAL A 97 6.23 0.39 -8.77
C VAL A 97 6.87 1.76 -9.06
N GLN A 98 8.10 1.77 -9.56
CA GLN A 98 8.81 3.02 -9.86
C GLN A 98 8.09 3.84 -10.95
N GLU A 99 7.64 3.20 -12.02
CA GLU A 99 6.89 3.88 -13.09
C GLU A 99 5.52 4.35 -12.62
N ALA A 100 4.78 3.53 -11.86
CA ALA A 100 3.51 3.94 -11.27
C ALA A 100 3.68 5.20 -10.40
N GLU A 101 4.69 5.24 -9.55
CA GLU A 101 4.97 6.40 -8.71
C GLU A 101 5.43 7.64 -9.49
N GLN A 102 6.07 7.47 -10.64
CA GLN A 102 6.40 8.58 -11.54
C GLN A 102 5.13 9.14 -12.21
N GLN A 103 4.24 8.26 -12.70
CA GLN A 103 2.98 8.67 -13.31
C GLN A 103 2.06 9.37 -12.30
N LEU A 104 1.99 8.85 -11.08
CA LEU A 104 1.16 9.39 -10.00
C LEU A 104 1.83 10.53 -9.23
N ARG A 105 3.07 10.89 -9.56
CA ARG A 105 3.85 11.92 -8.85
C ARG A 105 3.11 13.27 -8.69
N PRO A 106 2.33 13.76 -9.67
CA PRO A 106 1.57 15.01 -9.49
C PRO A 106 0.54 14.94 -8.34
N LEU A 107 0.02 13.75 -8.05
CA LEU A 107 -1.01 13.48 -7.03
C LEU A 107 -0.43 13.00 -5.70
N LEU A 108 0.69 12.26 -5.74
CA LEU A 108 1.43 11.83 -4.56
C LEU A 108 2.21 12.99 -3.91
N GLY A 109 2.62 13.96 -4.73
CA GLY A 109 3.52 15.04 -4.31
C GLY A 109 4.98 14.60 -4.36
N GLY A 110 5.88 15.35 -3.72
CA GLY A 110 7.32 15.14 -3.89
C GLY A 110 7.82 13.79 -3.37
N THR A 111 7.32 13.36 -2.21
CA THR A 111 8.01 12.33 -1.40
C THR A 111 7.14 11.14 -1.00
N LEU A 112 5.82 11.19 -1.21
CA LEU A 112 4.90 10.10 -0.86
C LEU A 112 5.06 8.92 -1.82
N THR A 113 5.24 7.72 -1.25
CA THR A 113 5.27 6.47 -2.01
C THR A 113 3.85 5.95 -2.22
N LEU A 114 3.67 5.09 -3.22
CA LEU A 114 2.38 4.46 -3.48
C LEU A 114 1.93 3.57 -2.31
N GLN A 115 2.87 2.85 -1.69
CA GLN A 115 2.63 2.07 -0.48
C GLN A 115 2.18 2.96 0.68
N GLY A 116 2.86 4.09 0.91
CA GLY A 116 2.49 5.05 1.96
C GLY A 116 1.11 5.66 1.74
N ALA A 117 0.74 5.94 0.49
CA ALA A 117 -0.61 6.42 0.14
C ALA A 117 -1.68 5.34 0.37
N SER A 118 -1.37 4.06 0.07
CA SER A 118 -2.26 2.93 0.34
C SER A 118 -2.49 2.72 1.85
N ASP A 119 -1.42 2.80 2.64
CA ASP A 119 -1.48 2.71 4.10
C ASP A 119 -2.24 3.89 4.71
N TYR A 120 -2.04 5.10 4.18
CA TYR A 120 -2.84 6.27 4.57
C TYR A 120 -4.33 6.04 4.29
N GLY A 121 -4.68 5.58 3.09
CA GLY A 121 -6.07 5.25 2.78
C GLY A 121 -6.66 4.24 3.76
N ARG A 122 -5.95 3.14 4.01
CA ARG A 122 -6.42 2.06 4.87
C ARG A 122 -6.56 2.48 6.33
N GLU A 123 -5.53 3.13 6.89
CA GLU A 123 -5.46 3.43 8.32
C GLU A 123 -6.18 4.74 8.69
N ILE A 124 -6.24 5.73 7.77
CA ILE A 124 -6.80 7.06 8.04
C ILE A 124 -8.20 7.21 7.44
N LEU A 125 -8.37 6.79 6.18
CA LEU A 125 -9.65 6.95 5.45
C LEU A 125 -10.54 5.71 5.53
N GLY A 126 -10.04 4.60 6.09
CA GLY A 126 -10.76 3.33 6.22
C GLY A 126 -10.93 2.57 4.90
N ARG A 127 -10.25 2.98 3.81
CA ARG A 127 -10.30 2.29 2.51
C ARG A 127 -8.94 2.34 1.80
N PRO A 128 -8.43 1.21 1.29
CA PRO A 128 -7.15 1.20 0.58
C PRO A 128 -7.26 1.85 -0.81
N LEU A 129 -6.12 2.17 -1.42
CA LEU A 129 -6.09 2.45 -2.85
C LEU A 129 -6.45 1.18 -3.64
N PRO A 130 -7.09 1.30 -4.81
CA PRO A 130 -7.44 0.16 -5.67
C PRO A 130 -6.21 -0.30 -6.47
N VAL A 131 -5.11 -0.58 -5.77
CA VAL A 131 -3.88 -1.11 -6.37
C VAL A 131 -3.30 -2.18 -5.47
N GLN A 132 -2.61 -3.15 -6.08
CA GLN A 132 -1.83 -4.15 -5.37
C GLN A 132 -0.41 -4.16 -5.88
N ILE A 133 0.54 -4.13 -4.95
CA ILE A 133 1.97 -4.30 -5.24
C ILE A 133 2.28 -5.79 -5.12
N VAL A 134 2.73 -6.40 -6.22
CA VAL A 134 3.03 -7.83 -6.31
C VAL A 134 4.49 -8.05 -6.71
N GLN A 135 5.14 -8.94 -5.97
CA GLN A 135 6.49 -9.40 -6.29
C GLN A 135 6.41 -10.63 -7.20
N ILE A 136 6.65 -10.43 -8.50
CA ILE A 136 6.67 -11.49 -9.50
C ILE A 136 8.14 -11.86 -9.78
N SER A 137 8.65 -12.87 -9.05
CA SER A 137 10.05 -13.36 -9.13
C SER A 137 11.12 -12.38 -8.58
N GLU A 138 12.36 -12.51 -9.04
CA GLU A 138 13.49 -11.61 -8.74
C GLU A 138 13.42 -10.27 -9.50
N ALA A 139 12.42 -10.08 -10.37
CA ALA A 139 12.17 -8.82 -11.06
C ALA A 139 11.65 -7.73 -10.10
N ASP A 140 11.58 -6.49 -10.59
CA ASP A 140 11.05 -5.37 -9.83
C ASP A 140 9.57 -5.61 -9.45
N PRO A 141 9.14 -5.13 -8.26
CA PRO A 141 7.75 -5.22 -7.87
C PRO A 141 6.85 -4.47 -8.86
N MET A 142 5.70 -5.07 -9.17
CA MET A 142 4.73 -4.52 -10.10
C MET A 142 3.48 -4.03 -9.38
N VAL A 143 2.86 -3.00 -9.92
CA VAL A 143 1.57 -2.46 -9.50
C VAL A 143 0.51 -2.98 -10.45
N LEU A 144 -0.54 -3.57 -9.87
CA LEU A 144 -1.73 -4.00 -10.58
C LEU A 144 -2.92 -3.19 -10.08
N ALA A 145 -3.66 -2.56 -11.01
CA ALA A 145 -4.89 -1.87 -10.68
C ALA A 145 -6.01 -2.85 -10.29
N GLY A 146 -6.87 -2.41 -9.39
CA GLY A 146 -8.01 -3.15 -8.89
C GLY A 146 -7.69 -4.07 -7.71
N HIS A 147 -8.62 -4.99 -7.46
CA HIS A 147 -8.49 -6.01 -6.43
C HIS A 147 -8.14 -7.32 -7.12
N LEU A 148 -7.00 -7.90 -6.76
CA LEU A 148 -6.69 -9.25 -7.20
C LEU A 148 -7.74 -10.21 -6.63
N PRO A 149 -8.13 -11.24 -7.40
CA PRO A 149 -9.02 -12.26 -6.89
C PRO A 149 -8.44 -12.91 -5.63
N GLU A 150 -9.30 -13.22 -4.65
CA GLU A 150 -8.87 -13.84 -3.38
C GLU A 150 -8.09 -15.16 -3.60
N TRP A 151 -8.30 -15.82 -4.72
CA TRP A 151 -7.61 -17.06 -5.06
C TRP A 151 -6.13 -16.87 -5.44
N LEU A 152 -5.74 -15.70 -5.97
CA LEU A 152 -4.41 -15.51 -6.54
C LEU A 152 -3.29 -15.52 -5.50
N PRO A 153 -3.38 -14.81 -4.35
CA PRO A 153 -2.37 -14.92 -3.30
C PRO A 153 -2.24 -16.34 -2.75
N LEU A 154 -3.36 -17.06 -2.69
CA LEU A 154 -3.37 -18.43 -2.23
C LEU A 154 -2.67 -19.36 -3.23
N ASP A 155 -2.93 -19.17 -4.51
CA ASP A 155 -2.29 -19.90 -5.59
C ASP A 155 -0.78 -19.68 -5.64
N MET A 156 -0.33 -18.43 -5.44
CA MET A 156 1.09 -18.13 -5.30
C MET A 156 1.71 -18.82 -4.08
N THR A 157 0.98 -18.88 -2.96
CA THR A 157 1.44 -19.56 -1.74
C THR A 157 1.59 -21.07 -1.96
N GLN A 158 0.58 -21.70 -2.57
CA GLN A 158 0.59 -23.12 -2.92
C GLN A 158 1.69 -23.44 -3.94
N SER A 159 1.89 -22.57 -4.93
CA SER A 159 2.98 -22.69 -5.92
C SER A 159 4.35 -22.70 -5.26
N ARG A 160 4.61 -21.75 -4.36
CA ARG A 160 5.88 -21.67 -3.61
C ARG A 160 6.08 -22.91 -2.74
N ALA A 161 5.03 -23.41 -2.10
CA ALA A 161 5.11 -24.63 -1.29
C ALA A 161 5.45 -25.86 -2.15
N ALA A 162 4.81 -26.02 -3.31
CA ALA A 162 5.07 -27.12 -4.25
C ALA A 162 6.52 -27.08 -4.78
N ILE A 163 7.01 -25.89 -5.18
CA ILE A 163 8.39 -25.70 -5.64
C ILE A 163 9.39 -26.07 -4.53
N ARG A 164 9.18 -25.62 -3.29
CA ARG A 164 10.07 -25.96 -2.17
C ARG A 164 10.12 -27.46 -1.89
N HIS A 165 8.99 -28.17 -2.05
CA HIS A 165 8.93 -29.59 -1.77
C HIS A 165 9.44 -30.49 -2.90
N SER A 166 9.23 -30.09 -4.16
CA SER A 166 9.43 -30.98 -5.31
C SER A 166 10.31 -30.40 -6.43
N GLY A 167 10.82 -29.18 -6.25
CA GLY A 167 11.62 -28.46 -7.25
C GLY A 167 10.80 -27.86 -8.41
N ALA A 168 9.50 -28.15 -8.49
CA ALA A 168 8.61 -27.63 -9.51
C ALA A 168 7.19 -27.42 -8.97
N ALA A 169 6.41 -26.55 -9.62
CA ALA A 169 4.97 -26.42 -9.38
C ALA A 169 4.22 -26.85 -10.64
N GLN A 170 3.45 -27.95 -10.55
CA GLN A 170 2.52 -28.30 -11.61
C GLN A 170 1.25 -27.46 -11.46
N LEU A 171 0.93 -26.66 -12.48
CA LEU A 171 -0.20 -25.73 -12.47
C LEU A 171 -1.52 -26.41 -12.04
N ASN A 172 -1.82 -27.59 -12.58
CA ASN A 172 -3.05 -28.32 -12.25
C ASN A 172 -3.10 -28.74 -10.77
N LEU A 173 -1.97 -29.13 -10.19
CA LEU A 173 -1.89 -29.53 -8.79
C LEU A 173 -2.04 -28.33 -7.87
N VAL A 174 -1.30 -27.25 -8.13
CA VAL A 174 -1.42 -25.98 -7.39
C VAL A 174 -2.86 -25.50 -7.43
N TRP A 175 -3.44 -25.42 -8.64
CA TRP A 175 -4.82 -24.98 -8.82
C TRP A 175 -5.80 -25.83 -8.02
N ALA A 176 -5.67 -27.16 -8.06
CA ALA A 176 -6.54 -28.05 -7.29
C ALA A 176 -6.40 -27.83 -5.77
N LEU A 177 -5.18 -27.58 -5.27
CA LEU A 177 -4.94 -27.26 -3.86
C LEU A 177 -5.55 -25.90 -3.48
N THR A 178 -5.38 -24.88 -4.32
CA THR A 178 -5.97 -23.55 -4.17
C THR A 178 -7.50 -23.64 -4.08
N MET A 179 -8.14 -24.30 -5.04
CA MET A 179 -9.60 -24.46 -5.09
C MET A 179 -10.13 -25.26 -3.90
N ARG A 180 -9.42 -26.34 -3.51
CA ARG A 180 -9.78 -27.14 -2.33
C ARG A 180 -9.80 -26.29 -1.06
N GLN A 181 -8.85 -25.38 -0.91
CA GLN A 181 -8.75 -24.53 0.28
C GLN A 181 -9.75 -23.37 0.29
N LEU A 182 -10.12 -22.83 -0.88
CA LEU A 182 -11.15 -21.79 -0.98
C LEU A 182 -12.58 -22.34 -0.84
N GLY A 183 -12.76 -23.65 -0.93
CA GLY A 183 -14.10 -24.28 -0.87
C GLY A 183 -14.97 -23.97 -2.09
N GLY A 184 -14.37 -23.52 -3.20
CA GLY A 184 -15.06 -23.15 -4.44
C GLY A 184 -14.25 -23.57 -5.67
N TRP A 185 -14.94 -23.78 -6.80
CA TRP A 185 -14.31 -24.18 -8.06
C TRP A 185 -14.38 -23.05 -9.08
N VAL A 186 -13.24 -22.48 -9.43
CA VAL A 186 -13.07 -21.59 -10.57
C VAL A 186 -12.59 -22.42 -11.76
N LYS A 187 -13.13 -22.19 -12.97
CA LYS A 187 -12.70 -22.94 -14.15
C LYS A 187 -11.26 -22.51 -14.50
N THR A 188 -10.36 -23.47 -14.68
CA THR A 188 -8.93 -23.23 -14.95
C THR A 188 -8.68 -22.30 -16.14
N ARG A 189 -9.55 -22.32 -17.17
CA ARG A 189 -9.45 -21.39 -18.31
C ARG A 189 -9.64 -19.92 -17.93
N GLN A 190 -10.46 -19.61 -16.94
CA GLN A 190 -10.64 -18.23 -16.46
C GLN A 190 -9.41 -17.72 -15.72
N ALA A 191 -8.70 -18.62 -15.03
CA ALA A 191 -7.43 -18.30 -14.36
C ALA A 191 -6.32 -18.04 -15.38
N VAL A 192 -6.23 -18.87 -16.43
CA VAL A 192 -5.23 -18.70 -17.51
C VAL A 192 -5.43 -17.38 -18.24
N VAL A 193 -6.66 -17.01 -18.61
CA VAL A 193 -6.94 -15.72 -19.28
C VAL A 193 -6.56 -14.53 -18.39
N MET A 194 -6.76 -14.62 -17.07
CA MET A 194 -6.32 -13.58 -16.14
C MET A 194 -4.79 -13.49 -16.04
N VAL A 195 -4.10 -14.63 -15.95
CA VAL A 195 -2.62 -14.65 -15.90
C VAL A 195 -2.01 -14.17 -17.23
N GLU A 196 -2.60 -14.56 -18.36
CA GLU A 196 -2.17 -14.11 -19.69
C GLU A 196 -2.40 -12.62 -19.88
N SER A 197 -3.53 -12.06 -19.43
CA SER A 197 -3.77 -10.61 -19.48
C SER A 197 -2.79 -9.79 -18.64
N VAL A 198 -2.22 -10.39 -17.60
CA VAL A 198 -1.16 -9.77 -16.77
C VAL A 198 0.22 -9.94 -17.43
N GLY A 199 0.43 -10.99 -18.23
CA GLY A 199 1.71 -11.30 -18.87
C GLY A 199 1.90 -10.74 -20.28
N SER A 200 0.83 -10.47 -21.03
CA SER A 200 0.91 -10.10 -22.46
C SER A 200 1.26 -8.64 -22.74
N GLU A 201 1.27 -7.76 -21.74
CA GLU A 201 1.65 -6.34 -21.91
C GLU A 201 3.13 -6.05 -21.58
N GLY A 202 3.90 -7.06 -21.15
CA GLY A 202 5.28 -6.92 -20.69
C GLY A 202 6.38 -7.26 -21.70
N THR A 203 6.11 -7.31 -23.01
CA THR A 203 7.14 -7.58 -24.03
C THR A 203 7.22 -6.42 -25.02
N PRO A 204 8.34 -5.68 -25.10
CA PRO A 204 8.55 -4.67 -26.15
C PRO A 204 8.72 -5.29 -27.54
#